data_AF-A0A9W9FYB2-F1
#
_entry.id   AF-A0A9W9FYB2-F1
#
_cell.length_a   1.000
_cell.length_b   1.000
_cell.length_c   1.000
_cell.angle_alpha   90.00
_cell.angle_beta   90.00
_cell.angle_gamma   90.00
#
_symmetry.space_group_name_H-M   'P 1'
#
loop_
_entity.id
_entity.type
_entity.pdbx_description
1 polymer ?
#
loop_
_entity_poly.entity_id
_entity_poly.type
_entity_poly.pdbx_seq_one_letter_code
_entity_poly.pdbx_strand_id
1 'polypeptide(L)'
;MREQLGNPVALGMGGFATTLLTLSLAMMGFRGVSVQDIFIGNFCFVGCFALLISAQWEIVRGNTFGYTVFSAFGLFYGGYGAILLPALGIADSYGGKTSEYYNALGFFILIWAVLNMLFLIASLSTNLVYIATFVAIEICFVLDATSNFIRANGSTLLSANILKVGGVFGFIAGLLGFYIVAHDLCQDTLPFNLPMGNLRSFWKREN
;
A
#
# COMPACT_ATOMS: atom_id res chain seq x y z
N MET A 1 -35.23 8.37 5.72
CA MET A 1 -34.24 7.27 5.67
C MET A 1 -33.12 7.74 4.77
N ARG A 2 -31.87 7.89 5.25
CA ARG A 2 -30.73 7.95 4.33
C ARG A 2 -30.65 6.56 3.70
N GLU A 3 -30.87 6.44 2.39
CA GLU A 3 -30.47 5.22 1.69
C GLU A 3 -28.99 4.98 1.99
N GLN A 4 -28.67 3.79 2.50
CA GLN A 4 -27.32 3.45 2.89
C GLN A 4 -26.52 3.24 1.61
N LEU A 5 -25.74 4.27 1.23
CA LEU A 5 -24.81 4.17 0.10
C LEU A 5 -23.89 2.95 0.29
N GLY A 6 -23.49 2.34 -0.83
CA GLY A 6 -22.60 1.17 -0.80
C GLY A 6 -21.27 1.44 -0.09
N ASN A 7 -20.63 0.39 0.43
CA ASN A 7 -19.36 0.49 1.11
C ASN A 7 -18.20 0.60 0.10
N PRO A 8 -17.53 1.77 -0.05
CA PRO A 8 -16.44 1.93 -1.02
C PRO A 8 -15.14 1.22 -0.61
N VAL A 9 -15.01 0.80 0.66
CA VAL A 9 -13.79 0.18 1.20
C VAL A 9 -13.40 -1.08 0.42
N ALA A 10 -14.36 -1.91 0.01
CA ALA A 10 -14.09 -3.15 -0.72
C ALA A 10 -13.35 -2.90 -2.04
N LEU A 11 -13.74 -1.85 -2.79
CA LEU A 11 -13.05 -1.47 -4.03
C LEU A 11 -11.64 -0.97 -3.74
N GLY A 12 -11.50 -0.04 -2.79
CA GLY A 12 -10.21 0.56 -2.44
C GLY A 12 -9.21 -0.49 -1.95
N MET A 13 -9.63 -1.34 -1.01
CA MET A 13 -8.81 -2.42 -0.47
C MET A 13 -8.52 -3.51 -1.50
N GLY A 14 -9.46 -3.80 -2.42
CA GLY A 14 -9.22 -4.73 -3.52
C GLY A 14 -8.17 -4.23 -4.50
N GLY A 15 -8.23 -2.95 -4.86
CA GLY A 15 -7.22 -2.31 -5.71
C GLY A 15 -5.84 -2.25 -5.04
N PHE A 16 -5.80 -1.88 -3.75
CA PHE A 16 -4.60 -1.92 -2.92
C PHE A 16 -4.01 -3.34 -2.85
N ALA A 17 -4.80 -4.34 -2.46
CA ALA A 17 -4.33 -5.71 -2.26
C ALA A 17 -3.80 -6.32 -3.56
N THR A 18 -4.53 -6.15 -4.66
CA THR A 18 -4.12 -6.65 -5.99
C THR A 18 -2.79 -6.03 -6.42
N THR A 19 -2.64 -4.72 -6.24
CA THR A 19 -1.43 -3.99 -6.64
C THR A 19 -0.23 -4.36 -5.75
N LEU A 20 -0.41 -4.35 -4.43
CA LEU A 20 0.67 -4.65 -3.50
C LEU A 20 1.12 -6.11 -3.59
N LEU A 21 0.18 -7.06 -3.67
CA LEU A 21 0.51 -8.48 -3.67
C LEU A 21 1.25 -8.87 -4.96
N THR A 22 0.87 -8.32 -6.11
CA THR A 22 1.59 -8.55 -7.38
C THR A 22 2.99 -7.95 -7.36
N LEU A 23 3.17 -6.72 -6.86
CA LEU A 23 4.48 -6.12 -6.63
C LEU A 23 5.34 -6.98 -5.69
N SER A 24 4.75 -7.42 -4.58
CA SER A 24 5.44 -8.20 -3.54
C SER A 24 5.97 -9.53 -4.05
N LEU A 25 5.21 -10.21 -4.92
CA LEU A 25 5.67 -11.44 -5.58
C LEU A 25 6.94 -11.19 -6.41
N ALA A 26 7.02 -10.06 -7.12
CA ALA A 26 8.22 -9.69 -7.88
C ALA A 26 9.37 -9.24 -6.96
N MET A 27 9.09 -8.52 -5.87
CA MET A 27 10.10 -8.19 -4.86
C MET A 27 10.74 -9.45 -4.26
N MET A 28 9.93 -10.49 -4.03
CA MET A 28 10.39 -11.79 -3.54
C MET A 28 11.13 -12.64 -4.61
N GLY A 29 11.09 -12.24 -5.88
CA GLY A 29 11.69 -13.01 -6.98
C GLY A 29 10.88 -14.25 -7.35
N PHE A 30 9.57 -14.29 -7.03
CA PHE A 30 8.74 -15.45 -7.29
C PHE A 30 8.72 -15.75 -8.79
N ARG A 31 8.83 -17.03 -9.16
CA ARG A 31 8.92 -17.48 -10.55
C ARG A 31 10.09 -16.87 -11.35
N GLY A 32 11.10 -16.30 -10.69
CA GLY A 32 12.23 -15.63 -11.33
C GLY A 32 11.90 -14.23 -11.85
N VAL A 33 10.74 -13.67 -11.50
CA VAL A 33 10.33 -12.31 -11.88
C VAL A 33 10.90 -11.32 -10.87
N SER A 34 11.70 -10.37 -11.35
CA SER A 34 12.30 -9.30 -10.54
C SER A 34 12.14 -7.90 -11.15
N VAL A 35 11.70 -7.83 -12.42
CA VAL A 35 11.40 -6.57 -13.11
C VAL A 35 9.96 -6.18 -12.77
N GLN A 36 9.77 -4.94 -12.34
CA GLN A 36 8.48 -4.46 -11.83
C GLN A 36 7.67 -3.66 -12.86
N ASP A 37 8.25 -3.35 -14.01
CA ASP A 37 7.68 -2.43 -15.01
C ASP A 37 6.31 -2.88 -15.53
N ILE A 38 6.06 -4.20 -15.62
CA ILE A 38 4.75 -4.72 -16.03
C ILE A 38 3.63 -4.32 -15.04
N PHE A 39 3.97 -4.06 -13.77
CA PHE A 39 3.01 -3.67 -12.74
C PHE A 39 2.68 -2.19 -12.76
N ILE A 40 3.28 -1.38 -13.65
CA ILE A 40 2.83 0.01 -13.90
C ILE A 40 1.34 0.05 -14.24
N GLY A 41 0.85 -0.96 -14.97
CA GLY A 41 -0.59 -1.13 -15.21
C GLY A 41 -1.38 -1.19 -13.90
N ASN A 42 -0.93 -1.98 -12.92
CA ASN A 42 -1.58 -2.06 -11.61
C ASN A 42 -1.43 -0.76 -10.83
N PHE A 43 -0.24 -0.17 -10.79
CA PHE A 43 0.02 1.08 -10.07
C PHE A 43 -0.89 2.22 -10.54
N CYS A 44 -0.92 2.48 -11.85
CA CYS A 44 -1.61 3.63 -12.41
C CYS A 44 -3.12 3.38 -12.61
N PHE A 45 -3.55 2.15 -12.93
CA PHE A 45 -4.96 1.90 -13.25
C PHE A 45 -5.74 1.18 -12.15
N VAL A 46 -5.14 0.22 -11.47
CA VAL A 46 -5.86 -0.58 -10.47
C VAL A 46 -5.75 0.10 -9.11
N GLY A 47 -4.55 0.19 -8.54
CA GLY A 47 -4.30 0.79 -7.23
C GLY A 47 -4.71 2.25 -7.18
N CYS A 48 -4.15 3.09 -8.07
CA CYS A 48 -4.42 4.53 -8.06
C CYS A 48 -5.91 4.86 -8.19
N PHE A 49 -6.59 4.43 -9.27
CA PHE A 49 -7.99 4.79 -9.46
C PHE A 49 -8.93 4.13 -8.45
N ALA A 50 -8.76 2.85 -8.12
CA ALA A 50 -9.64 2.20 -7.14
C ALA A 50 -9.58 2.92 -5.78
N LEU A 51 -8.39 3.30 -5.34
CA LEU A 51 -8.21 4.03 -4.08
C LEU A 51 -8.73 5.46 -4.15
N LEU A 52 -8.41 6.22 -5.21
CA LEU A 52 -8.89 7.60 -5.37
C LEU A 52 -10.41 7.69 -5.47
N ILE A 53 -11.04 6.78 -6.23
CA ILE A 53 -12.51 6.68 -6.33
C ILE A 53 -13.09 6.35 -4.96
N SER A 54 -12.55 5.33 -4.27
CA SER A 54 -13.05 4.92 -2.96
C SER A 54 -12.89 6.03 -1.92
N ALA A 55 -11.81 6.79 -1.98
CA ALA A 55 -11.59 7.95 -1.11
C ALA A 55 -12.72 8.98 -1.24
N GLN A 56 -13.15 9.32 -2.46
CA GLN A 56 -14.22 10.31 -2.65
C GLN A 56 -15.54 9.87 -1.99
N TRP A 57 -15.81 8.57 -1.92
CA TRP A 57 -16.97 8.06 -1.23
C TRP A 57 -16.79 8.03 0.30
N GLU A 58 -15.57 7.88 0.79
CA GLU A 58 -15.27 8.00 2.23
C GLU A 58 -15.49 9.43 2.75
N ILE A 59 -15.22 10.48 1.96
CA ILE A 59 -15.54 11.86 2.38
C ILE A 59 -17.07 12.08 2.45
N VAL A 60 -17.85 11.48 1.54
CA VAL A 60 -19.32 11.53 1.58
C VAL A 60 -19.88 10.84 2.82
N ARG A 61 -19.22 9.76 3.27
CA ARG A 61 -19.56 9.04 4.52
C ARG A 61 -19.07 9.77 5.79
N GLY A 62 -18.32 10.87 5.66
CA GLY A 62 -17.73 11.60 6.78
C GLY A 62 -16.54 10.89 7.43
N ASN A 63 -15.91 9.94 6.75
CA ASN A 63 -14.74 9.22 7.26
C ASN A 63 -13.43 9.87 6.74
N THR A 64 -12.97 10.90 7.46
CA THR A 64 -11.73 11.61 7.13
C THR A 64 -10.50 10.70 7.12
N PHE A 65 -10.44 9.70 8.02
CA PHE A 65 -9.33 8.76 8.08
C PHE A 65 -9.28 7.91 6.79
N GLY A 66 -10.40 7.29 6.42
CA GLY A 66 -10.52 6.50 5.18
C GLY A 66 -10.22 7.32 3.93
N TYR A 67 -10.79 8.52 3.82
CA TYR A 67 -10.51 9.45 2.72
C TYR A 67 -9.01 9.73 2.57
N THR A 68 -8.35 10.07 3.68
CA THR A 68 -6.94 10.47 3.66
C THR A 68 -6.04 9.30 3.31
N VAL A 69 -6.27 8.13 3.94
CA VAL A 69 -5.50 6.90 3.71
C VAL A 69 -5.63 6.46 2.25
N PHE A 70 -6.85 6.33 1.73
CA PHE A 70 -7.06 5.91 0.35
C PHE A 70 -6.52 6.92 -0.65
N SER A 71 -6.71 8.22 -0.42
CA SER A 71 -6.13 9.25 -1.28
C SER A 71 -4.61 9.17 -1.33
N ALA A 72 -3.98 9.06 -0.15
CA ALA A 72 -2.53 8.98 -0.01
C ALA A 72 -1.95 7.76 -0.74
N PHE A 73 -2.48 6.56 -0.51
CA PHE A 73 -1.99 5.35 -1.18
C PHE A 73 -2.29 5.33 -2.68
N GLY A 74 -3.43 5.89 -3.12
CA GLY A 74 -3.74 6.03 -4.54
C GLY A 74 -2.69 6.90 -5.24
N LEU A 75 -2.35 8.05 -4.64
CA LEU A 75 -1.31 8.95 -5.14
C LEU A 75 0.09 8.34 -5.05
N PHE A 76 0.38 7.56 -4.00
CA PHE A 76 1.64 6.82 -3.91
C PHE A 76 1.80 5.86 -5.08
N TYR A 77 0.79 5.03 -5.38
CA TYR A 77 0.86 4.11 -6.52
C TYR A 77 0.95 4.85 -7.85
N GLY A 78 0.14 5.89 -8.07
CA GLY A 78 0.24 6.70 -9.28
C GLY A 78 1.64 7.31 -9.46
N GLY A 79 2.21 7.88 -8.39
CA GLY A 79 3.55 8.45 -8.39
C GLY A 79 4.64 7.39 -8.61
N TYR A 80 4.56 6.26 -7.93
CA TYR A 80 5.51 5.16 -8.08
C TYR A 80 5.47 4.57 -9.50
N GLY A 81 4.27 4.36 -10.05
CA GLY A 81 4.08 3.94 -11.44
C GLY A 81 4.64 4.95 -12.44
N ALA A 82 4.47 6.25 -12.19
CA ALA A 82 5.07 7.31 -13.02
C ALA A 82 6.61 7.27 -12.97
N ILE A 83 7.21 7.10 -11.80
CA ILE A 83 8.69 6.98 -11.66
C ILE A 83 9.24 5.83 -12.50
N LEU A 84 8.55 4.70 -12.52
CA LEU A 84 8.97 3.51 -13.27
C LEU A 84 8.66 3.58 -14.77
N LEU A 85 7.76 4.47 -15.20
CA LEU A 85 7.32 4.54 -16.59
C LEU A 85 8.43 5.11 -17.49
N PRO A 86 9.01 4.31 -18.41
CA PRO A 86 10.13 4.76 -19.23
C PRO A 86 9.79 5.97 -20.10
N ALA A 87 8.53 6.08 -20.53
CA ALA A 87 8.06 7.20 -21.35
C ALA A 87 8.17 8.58 -20.66
N LEU A 88 8.28 8.63 -19.33
CA LEU A 88 8.47 9.88 -18.58
C LEU A 88 9.95 10.27 -18.42
N GLY A 89 10.89 9.43 -18.84
CA GLY A 89 12.31 9.76 -18.89
C GLY A 89 12.96 10.04 -17.52
N ILE A 90 12.32 9.63 -16.41
CA ILE A 90 12.82 9.93 -15.06
C ILE A 90 14.16 9.25 -14.81
N ALA A 91 14.33 7.97 -15.15
CA ALA A 91 15.63 7.32 -15.01
C ALA A 91 16.69 7.95 -15.94
N ASP A 92 16.29 8.37 -17.14
CA ASP A 92 17.20 8.96 -18.13
C ASP A 92 17.73 10.32 -17.70
N SER A 93 16.96 11.10 -16.92
CA SER A 93 17.45 12.38 -16.36
C SER A 93 18.60 12.21 -15.37
N TYR A 94 18.77 11.01 -14.81
CA TYR A 94 19.92 10.64 -13.97
C TYR A 94 21.05 9.94 -14.75
N GLY A 95 20.92 9.79 -16.08
CA GLY A 95 21.82 8.96 -16.89
C GLY A 95 21.62 7.46 -16.70
N GLY A 96 20.41 7.05 -16.29
CA GLY A 96 20.04 5.67 -15.96
C GLY A 96 19.88 5.44 -14.46
N LYS A 97 19.89 4.16 -14.04
CA LYS A 97 19.73 3.77 -12.63
C LYS A 97 21.04 3.93 -11.85
N THR A 98 21.50 5.17 -11.71
CA THR A 98 22.71 5.56 -10.97
C THR A 98 22.50 5.50 -9.44
N SER A 99 23.58 5.66 -8.67
CA SER A 99 23.48 5.77 -7.21
C SER A 99 22.61 6.95 -6.76
N GLU A 100 22.64 8.06 -7.50
CA GLU A 100 21.79 9.22 -7.23
C GLU A 100 20.30 8.89 -7.44
N TYR A 101 19.97 8.19 -8.53
CA TYR A 101 18.61 7.71 -8.78
C TYR A 101 18.10 6.83 -7.63
N TYR A 102 18.90 5.86 -7.18
CA TYR A 102 18.49 4.97 -6.09
C TYR A 102 18.36 5.71 -4.75
N ASN A 103 19.22 6.69 -4.47
CA ASN A 103 19.07 7.53 -3.28
C ASN A 103 17.76 8.35 -3.35
N ALA A 104 17.46 8.96 -4.49
CA ALA A 104 16.22 9.71 -4.68
C ALA A 104 14.97 8.83 -4.53
N LEU A 105 14.99 7.62 -5.11
CA LEU A 105 13.90 6.65 -4.96
C LEU A 105 13.76 6.17 -3.51
N GLY A 106 14.88 5.94 -2.82
CA GLY A 106 14.89 5.62 -1.39
C GLY A 106 14.28 6.74 -0.54
N PHE A 107 14.59 8.00 -0.81
CA PHE A 107 13.97 9.14 -0.12
C PHE A 107 12.47 9.22 -0.38
N PHE A 108 12.03 9.04 -1.64
CA PHE A 108 10.62 9.00 -1.99
C PHE A 108 9.87 7.98 -1.12
N ILE A 109 10.31 6.72 -1.13
CA ILE A 109 9.65 5.63 -0.38
C ILE A 109 9.73 5.88 1.13
N LEU A 110 10.86 6.37 1.65
CA LEU A 110 11.04 6.61 3.08
C LEU A 110 10.08 7.68 3.62
N ILE A 111 9.85 8.77 2.87
CA ILE A 111 8.91 9.81 3.30
C ILE A 111 7.46 9.28 3.27
N TRP A 112 7.12 8.38 2.34
CA TRP A 112 5.84 7.68 2.38
C TRP A 112 5.71 6.73 3.59
N ALA A 113 6.81 6.11 4.04
CA ALA A 113 6.84 5.39 5.32
C ALA A 113 6.53 6.32 6.50
N VAL A 114 7.11 7.53 6.55
CA VAL A 114 6.79 8.49 7.61
C VAL A 114 5.30 8.84 7.64
N LEU A 115 4.67 9.03 6.46
CA LEU A 115 3.23 9.26 6.40
C LEU A 115 2.43 8.02 6.85
N ASN A 116 2.85 6.82 6.45
CA ASN A 116 2.24 5.56 6.88
C ASN A 116 2.32 5.36 8.40
N MET A 117 3.42 5.75 9.04
CA MET A 117 3.56 5.72 10.50
C MET A 117 2.46 6.55 11.19
N LEU A 118 2.12 7.72 10.65
CA LEU A 118 1.02 8.53 11.18
C LEU A 118 -0.33 7.81 11.04
N PHE A 119 -0.57 7.14 9.90
CA PHE A 119 -1.75 6.33 9.71
C PHE A 119 -1.80 5.12 10.65
N LEU A 120 -0.65 4.46 10.88
CA LEU A 120 -0.52 3.37 11.82
C LEU A 120 -0.94 3.80 13.22
N ILE A 121 -0.42 4.92 13.73
CA ILE A 121 -0.77 5.45 15.05
C ILE A 121 -2.27 5.76 15.13
N ALA A 122 -2.84 6.43 14.13
CA ALA A 122 -4.28 6.72 14.10
C ALA A 122 -5.14 5.43 14.01
N SER A 123 -4.64 4.39 13.32
CA SER A 123 -5.33 3.12 13.15
C SER A 123 -5.46 2.30 14.44
N LEU A 124 -4.70 2.59 15.49
CA LEU A 124 -4.76 1.87 16.78
C LEU A 124 -6.16 1.88 17.43
N SER A 125 -6.97 2.88 17.08
CA SER A 125 -8.35 3.03 17.52
C SER A 125 -9.37 2.22 16.70
N THR A 126 -8.93 1.52 15.64
CA THR A 126 -9.80 0.87 14.65
C THR A 126 -10.00 -0.63 14.94
N ASN A 127 -9.34 -1.50 14.18
CA ASN A 127 -9.40 -2.95 14.34
C ASN A 127 -8.03 -3.59 14.05
N LEU A 128 -7.83 -4.80 14.57
CA LEU A 128 -6.55 -5.49 14.56
C LEU A 128 -6.03 -5.74 13.14
N VAL A 129 -6.92 -6.01 12.17
CA VAL A 129 -6.55 -6.29 10.78
C VAL A 129 -6.01 -5.04 10.08
N TYR A 130 -6.64 -3.87 10.27
CA TYR A 130 -6.08 -2.61 9.75
C TYR A 130 -4.72 -2.30 10.38
N ILE A 131 -4.59 -2.44 11.70
CA ILE A 131 -3.33 -2.21 12.40
C ILE A 131 -2.24 -3.14 11.83
N ALA A 132 -2.53 -4.44 11.70
CA ALA A 132 -1.59 -5.40 11.13
C ALA A 132 -1.21 -5.07 9.69
N THR A 133 -2.17 -4.57 8.89
CA THR A 133 -1.92 -4.11 7.51
C THR A 133 -0.94 -2.93 7.52
N PHE A 134 -1.19 -1.89 8.33
CA PHE A 134 -0.32 -0.72 8.42
C PHE A 134 1.08 -1.05 8.95
N VAL A 135 1.21 -1.96 9.93
CA VAL A 135 2.51 -2.45 10.42
C VAL A 135 3.27 -3.18 9.31
N ALA A 136 2.61 -4.05 8.57
CA ALA A 136 3.22 -4.78 7.48
C ALA A 136 3.66 -3.84 6.34
N ILE A 137 2.85 -2.84 5.99
CA ILE A 137 3.23 -1.79 5.03
C ILE A 137 4.43 -0.98 5.54
N GLU A 138 4.45 -0.60 6.82
CA GLU A 138 5.53 0.18 7.41
C GLU A 138 6.88 -0.54 7.25
N ILE A 139 6.92 -1.82 7.64
CA ILE A 139 8.12 -2.64 7.50
C ILE A 139 8.49 -2.81 6.03
N CYS A 140 7.51 -3.01 5.14
CA CYS A 140 7.74 -3.10 3.70
C CYS A 140 8.41 -1.83 3.13
N PHE A 141 7.87 -0.65 3.43
CA PHE A 141 8.41 0.62 2.94
C PHE A 141 9.80 0.93 3.48
N VAL A 142 10.02 0.71 4.79
CA VAL A 142 11.34 0.92 5.40
C VAL A 142 12.39 -0.01 4.76
N LEU A 143 12.06 -1.28 4.54
CA LEU A 143 12.97 -2.23 3.91
C LEU A 143 13.20 -1.94 2.42
N ASP A 144 12.17 -1.49 1.68
CA ASP A 144 12.33 -1.11 0.28
C ASP A 144 13.21 0.16 0.14
N ALA A 145 12.98 1.19 0.95
CA ALA A 145 13.85 2.36 1.01
C ALA A 145 15.31 1.97 1.35
N THR A 146 15.48 1.12 2.37
CA THR A 146 16.79 0.60 2.77
C THR A 146 17.46 -0.18 1.64
N SER A 147 16.71 -1.02 0.91
CA SER A 147 17.21 -1.75 -0.24
C SER A 147 17.74 -0.82 -1.33
N ASN A 148 17.05 0.29 -1.60
CA ASN A 148 17.48 1.30 -2.57
C ASN A 148 18.78 2.01 -2.12
N PHE A 149 18.89 2.41 -0.85
CA PHE A 149 20.14 3.01 -0.33
C PHE A 149 21.33 2.03 -0.38
N ILE A 150 21.12 0.76 -0.02
CA ILE A 150 22.16 -0.28 -0.13
C ILE A 150 22.57 -0.48 -1.60
N ARG A 151 21.63 -0.38 -2.53
CA ARG A 151 21.90 -0.46 -3.96
C ARG A 151 22.72 0.73 -4.46
N ALA A 152 22.43 1.93 -3.96
CA ALA A 152 23.23 3.13 -4.24
C ALA A 152 24.69 2.99 -3.77
N ASN A 153 24.91 2.28 -2.66
CA ASN A 153 26.24 1.95 -2.11
C ASN A 153 26.96 0.81 -2.87
N GLY A 154 26.38 0.27 -3.94
CA GLY A 154 27.00 -0.76 -4.80
C GLY A 154 26.77 -2.21 -4.35
N SER A 155 26.12 -2.46 -3.22
CA SER A 155 25.88 -3.82 -2.69
C SER A 155 24.59 -4.44 -3.24
N THR A 156 24.63 -4.92 -4.48
CA THR A 156 23.45 -5.45 -5.19
C THR A 156 22.84 -6.71 -4.56
N LEU A 157 23.68 -7.65 -4.09
CA LEU A 157 23.22 -8.89 -3.45
C LEU A 157 22.46 -8.61 -2.15
N LEU A 158 23.03 -7.76 -1.29
CA LEU A 158 22.42 -7.39 -0.02
C LEU A 158 21.12 -6.61 -0.25
N SER A 159 21.13 -5.65 -1.18
CA SER A 159 19.93 -4.92 -1.61
C SER A 159 18.81 -5.87 -2.03
N ALA A 160 19.12 -6.87 -2.86
CA ALA A 160 18.13 -7.84 -3.32
C ALA A 160 17.57 -8.70 -2.17
N ASN A 161 18.40 -9.10 -1.19
CA ASN A 161 17.93 -9.87 -0.04
C ASN A 161 17.01 -9.04 0.86
N ILE A 162 17.37 -7.78 1.13
CA ILE A 162 16.53 -6.86 1.91
C ILE A 162 15.21 -6.59 1.18
N LEU A 163 15.25 -6.42 -0.15
CA LEU A 163 14.04 -6.24 -0.97
C LEU A 163 13.09 -7.44 -0.87
N LYS A 164 13.64 -8.67 -0.88
CA LYS A 164 12.84 -9.88 -0.71
C LYS A 164 12.16 -9.91 0.65
N VAL A 165 12.85 -9.55 1.72
CA VAL A 165 12.26 -9.47 3.05
C VAL A 165 11.16 -8.41 3.09
N GLY A 166 11.39 -7.23 2.49
CA GLY A 166 10.36 -6.20 2.31
C GLY A 166 9.13 -6.74 1.57
N GLY A 167 9.35 -7.48 0.48
CA GLY A 167 8.31 -8.15 -0.29
C GLY A 167 7.48 -9.17 0.51
N VAL A 168 8.06 -9.85 1.51
CA VAL A 168 7.29 -10.73 2.40
C VAL A 168 6.27 -9.93 3.21
N PHE A 169 6.66 -8.78 3.76
CA PHE A 169 5.74 -7.93 4.51
C PHE A 169 4.69 -7.28 3.59
N GLY A 170 5.07 -6.85 2.39
CA GLY A 170 4.11 -6.40 1.38
C GLY A 170 3.10 -7.50 0.99
N PHE A 171 3.55 -8.75 0.88
CA PHE A 171 2.70 -9.90 0.59
C PHE A 171 1.69 -10.16 1.73
N ILE A 172 2.15 -10.11 2.98
CA ILE A 172 1.27 -10.22 4.16
C ILE A 172 0.24 -9.10 4.17
N ALA A 173 0.65 -7.85 3.95
CA ALA A 173 -0.26 -6.71 3.85
C ALA A 173 -1.30 -6.88 2.73
N GLY A 174 -0.89 -7.40 1.57
CA GLY A 174 -1.80 -7.72 0.46
C GLY A 174 -2.83 -8.79 0.82
N LEU A 175 -2.43 -9.86 1.52
CA LEU A 175 -3.35 -10.90 2.00
C LEU A 175 -4.34 -10.36 3.03
N LEU A 176 -3.87 -9.52 3.96
CA LEU A 176 -4.76 -8.84 4.91
C LEU A 176 -5.72 -7.88 4.21
N GLY A 177 -5.27 -7.20 3.14
CA GLY A 177 -6.13 -6.40 2.27
C GLY A 177 -7.24 -7.23 1.64
N PHE A 178 -6.93 -8.40 1.07
CA PHE A 178 -7.96 -9.31 0.55
C PHE A 178 -8.89 -9.86 1.64
N TYR A 179 -8.39 -10.08 2.86
CA TYR A 179 -9.24 -10.43 3.99
C TYR A 179 -10.25 -9.32 4.32
N ILE A 180 -9.84 -8.05 4.26
CA ILE A 180 -10.75 -6.90 4.44
C ILE A 180 -11.81 -6.86 3.34
N VAL A 181 -11.42 -7.10 2.08
CA VAL A 181 -12.37 -7.19 0.96
C VAL A 181 -13.37 -8.33 1.20
N ALA A 182 -12.89 -9.50 1.60
CA ALA A 182 -13.76 -10.63 1.89
C ALA A 182 -14.73 -10.31 3.04
N HIS A 183 -14.26 -9.64 4.09
CA HIS A 183 -15.10 -9.20 5.20
C HIS A 183 -16.24 -8.28 4.73
N ASP A 184 -15.90 -7.24 3.98
CA ASP A 184 -16.88 -6.25 3.50
C ASP A 184 -17.91 -6.89 2.55
N LEU A 185 -17.47 -7.76 1.62
CA LEU A 185 -18.39 -8.46 0.73
C LEU A 185 -19.28 -9.47 1.45
N CYS A 186 -18.75 -10.19 2.44
CA CYS A 186 -19.53 -11.13 3.24
C CYS A 186 -20.60 -10.42 4.08
N GLN A 187 -20.30 -9.23 4.62
CA GLN A 187 -21.29 -8.43 5.36
C GLN A 187 -22.51 -8.06 4.53
N ASP A 188 -22.31 -7.78 3.24
CA ASP A 188 -23.40 -7.35 2.35
C ASP A 188 -24.17 -8.54 1.76
N THR A 189 -23.52 -9.70 1.59
CA THR A 189 -24.06 -10.82 0.80
C THR A 189 -24.36 -12.10 1.58
N LEU A 190 -23.69 -12.33 2.71
CA LEU A 190 -23.75 -13.59 3.47
C LEU A 190 -24.31 -13.38 4.88
N PRO A 191 -24.86 -14.44 5.51
CA PRO A 191 -25.45 -14.35 6.85
C PRO A 191 -24.42 -14.34 8.00
N PHE A 192 -23.11 -14.37 7.71
CA PHE A 192 -22.06 -14.40 8.71
C PHE A 192 -20.98 -13.35 8.43
N ASN A 193 -20.32 -12.91 9.50
CA ASN A 193 -19.31 -11.86 9.45
C ASN A 193 -17.93 -12.42 9.79
N LEU A 194 -16.93 -12.08 8.98
CA LEU A 194 -15.54 -12.40 9.29
C LEU A 194 -15.03 -11.53 10.44
N PRO A 195 -14.27 -12.06 11.41
CA PRO A 195 -13.82 -11.29 12.57
C PRO A 195 -12.70 -10.30 12.20
N MET A 196 -12.83 -9.04 12.60
CA MET A 196 -11.82 -8.00 12.35
C MET A 196 -10.99 -7.62 13.60
N GLY A 197 -11.36 -8.14 14.78
CA GLY A 197 -10.73 -7.78 16.05
C GLY A 197 -10.97 -6.31 16.41
N ASN A 198 -12.24 -5.95 16.67
CA ASN A 198 -12.63 -4.56 16.92
C ASN A 198 -12.08 -4.05 18.26
N LEU A 199 -11.28 -2.98 18.21
CA LEU A 199 -10.65 -2.37 19.38
C LEU A 199 -11.37 -1.10 19.85
N ARG A 200 -12.39 -0.63 19.12
CA ARG A 200 -13.13 0.61 19.44
C ARG A 200 -13.74 0.60 20.84
N SER A 201 -14.05 -0.58 21.40
CA SER A 201 -14.58 -0.70 22.76
C SER A 201 -13.60 -0.19 23.82
N PHE A 202 -12.29 -0.26 23.58
CA PHE A 202 -11.24 0.20 24.50
C PHE A 202 -10.98 1.71 24.41
N TRP A 203 -11.35 2.34 23.29
CA TRP A 203 -11.03 3.75 22.99
C TRP A 203 -12.25 4.68 23.07
N LYS A 204 -13.28 4.32 23.84
CA LYS A 204 -14.42 5.22 24.08
C LYS A 204 -13.92 6.54 24.69
N ARG A 205 -14.11 7.66 23.99
CA ARG A 205 -13.95 8.99 24.58
C ARG A 205 -15.07 9.16 25.61
N GLU A 206 -14.71 9.33 26.88
CA GLU A 206 -15.55 10.08 27.80
C GLU A 206 -15.57 11.52 27.28
N ASN A 207 -16.76 12.03 26.99
CA ASN A 207 -16.96 13.29 26.28
C ASN A 207 -16.33 14.48 27.00
#